data_AF-A0A7K3QV21-F1
#
_entry.id   AF-A0A7K3QV21-F1
#
_cell.length_a   1.000
_cell.length_b   1.000
_cell.length_c   1.000
_cell.angle_alpha   90.00
_cell.angle_beta   90.00
_cell.angle_gamma   90.00
#
_symmetry.space_group_name_H-M   'P 1'
#
loop_
_entity.id
_entity.type
_entity.pdbx_description
1 polymer ?
#
loop_
_entity_poly.entity_id
_entity_poly.type
_entity_poly.pdbx_seq_one_letter_code
_entity_poly.pdbx_strand_id
1 'polypeptide(L)'
;GVAADFEPLTLLDRLLPVYAEILADLRAAGATWVQLDEPALVQDRTPAELNAAARAYRELGGRADRPQLLVASYFGRLGEAL
;
A
#
# COMPACT_ATOMS: atom_id res chain seq x y z
N GLY A 1 12.18 22.58 -0.14
CA GLY A 1 12.64 21.20 -0.33
C GLY A 1 12.48 20.46 0.99
N VAL A 2 12.27 19.15 0.96
CA VAL A 2 12.28 18.32 2.18
C VAL A 2 13.69 18.29 2.78
N ALA A 3 13.77 18.01 4.09
CA ALA A 3 15.06 17.89 4.78
C ALA A 3 15.88 16.71 4.20
N ALA A 4 17.21 16.81 4.25
CA ALA A 4 18.09 15.82 3.63
C ALA A 4 18.06 14.44 4.33
N ASP A 5 17.60 14.41 5.57
CA ASP A 5 17.42 13.24 6.43
C ASP A 5 15.96 12.75 6.49
N PHE A 6 15.10 13.29 5.62
CA PHE A 6 13.70 12.88 5.57
C PHE A 6 13.55 11.53 4.86
N GLU A 7 13.08 10.54 5.62
CA GLU A 7 12.75 9.21 5.12
C GLU A 7 11.25 9.12 4.81
N PRO A 8 10.82 8.97 3.53
CA PRO A 8 9.40 8.97 3.17
C PRO A 8 8.55 7.91 3.89
N LEU A 9 9.14 6.74 4.19
CA LEU A 9 8.45 5.66 4.89
C LEU A 9 8.03 6.03 6.32
N THR A 10 8.62 7.07 6.92
CA THR A 10 8.18 7.58 8.23
C THR A 10 6.75 8.14 8.20
N LEU A 11 6.21 8.45 7.02
CA LEU A 11 4.82 8.89 6.87
C LEU A 11 3.81 7.74 6.86
N LEU A 12 4.25 6.49 6.72
CA LEU A 12 3.37 5.36 6.47
C LEU A 12 2.27 5.23 7.54
N ASP A 13 2.63 5.37 8.83
CA ASP A 13 1.67 5.27 9.95
C ASP A 13 0.60 6.36 9.94
N ARG A 14 0.91 7.52 9.35
CA ARG A 14 -0.06 8.62 9.21
C ARG A 14 -0.94 8.47 7.97
N LEU A 15 -0.45 7.77 6.95
CA LEU A 15 -1.16 7.57 5.69
C LEU A 15 -2.13 6.38 5.75
N LEU A 16 -1.78 5.30 6.45
CA LEU A 16 -2.62 4.09 6.50
C LEU A 16 -4.06 4.34 6.99
N PRO A 17 -4.31 5.14 8.05
CA PRO A 17 -5.68 5.47 8.47
C PRO A 17 -6.46 6.21 7.39
N VAL A 18 -5.81 7.14 6.67
CA VAL A 18 -6.45 7.92 5.60
C VAL A 18 -6.80 7.03 4.41
N TYR A 19 -5.91 6.13 4.01
CA TYR A 19 -6.20 5.16 2.95
C TYR A 19 -7.33 4.21 3.33
N ALA A 20 -7.44 3.83 4.61
CA ALA A 20 -8.55 3.04 5.09
C ALA A 20 -9.89 3.77 5.00
N GLU A 21 -9.94 5.07 5.35
CA GLU A 21 -11.13 5.91 5.19
C GLU A 21 -11.54 5.98 3.72
N ILE A 22 -10.58 6.22 2.81
CA ILE A 22 -10.84 6.25 1.37
C ILE A 22 -11.42 4.91 0.88
N LEU A 23 -10.86 3.78 1.32
CA LEU A 23 -11.38 2.47 0.95
C LEU A 23 -12.80 2.23 1.48
N ALA A 24 -13.09 2.65 2.71
CA ALA A 24 -14.44 2.56 3.28
C ALA A 24 -15.43 3.42 2.49
N ASP A 25 -15.06 4.65 2.14
CA ASP A 25 -15.90 5.54 1.32
C ASP A 25 -16.17 4.96 -0.08
N LEU A 26 -15.15 4.38 -0.72
CA LEU A 26 -15.31 3.70 -2.01
C LEU A 26 -16.26 2.50 -1.89
N ARG A 27 -16.15 1.72 -0.81
CA ARG A 27 -17.08 0.61 -0.54
C ARG A 27 -18.50 1.11 -0.33
N ALA A 28 -18.68 2.16 0.46
CA ALA A 28 -19.99 2.78 0.71
C ALA A 28 -20.62 3.34 -0.57
N ALA A 29 -19.80 3.85 -1.49
CA ALA A 29 -20.22 4.27 -2.83
C ALA A 29 -20.54 3.10 -3.79
N GLY A 30 -20.36 1.85 -3.36
CA GLY A 30 -20.70 0.64 -4.12
C GLY A 30 -19.54 0.00 -4.88
N ALA A 31 -18.30 0.47 -4.70
CA ALA A 31 -17.14 -0.18 -5.31
C ALA A 31 -16.93 -1.58 -4.72
N THR A 32 -16.84 -2.58 -5.60
CA THR A 32 -16.59 -3.98 -5.21
C THR A 32 -15.10 -4.34 -5.27
N TRP A 33 -14.33 -3.62 -6.09
CA TRP A 33 -12.90 -3.79 -6.29
C TRP A 33 -12.18 -2.43 -6.30
N VAL A 34 -10.96 -2.41 -5.77
CA VAL A 34 -10.01 -1.30 -5.88
C VAL A 34 -8.65 -1.88 -6.27
N GLN A 35 -7.97 -1.22 -7.20
CA GLN A 35 -6.60 -1.55 -7.58
C GLN A 35 -5.63 -0.63 -6.84
N LEU A 36 -4.59 -1.22 -6.24
CA LEU A 36 -3.46 -0.53 -5.64
C LEU A 36 -2.23 -0.83 -6.51
N ASP A 37 -1.66 0.24 -7.07
CA ASP A 37 -0.53 0.16 -7.99
C ASP A 37 0.80 0.23 -7.24
N GLU A 38 1.59 -0.83 -7.36
CA GLU A 38 2.89 -0.99 -6.69
C GLU A 38 4.04 -1.31 -7.65
N PRO A 39 4.31 -0.47 -8.67
CA PRO A 39 5.46 -0.66 -9.55
C PRO A 39 6.80 -0.53 -8.83
N ALA A 40 6.84 0.03 -7.62
CA ALA A 40 8.06 0.08 -6.82
C ALA A 40 8.50 -1.30 -6.32
N LEU A 41 7.57 -2.25 -6.17
CA LEU A 41 7.85 -3.59 -5.64
C LEU A 41 8.54 -4.53 -6.64
N VAL A 42 8.62 -4.17 -7.93
CA VAL A 42 9.40 -4.95 -8.91
C VAL A 42 10.88 -4.56 -8.96
N GLN A 43 11.29 -3.54 -8.21
CA GLN A 43 12.68 -3.09 -8.10
C GLN A 43 13.36 -3.75 -6.90
N ASP A 44 14.70 -3.73 -6.87
CA ASP A 44 15.44 -4.15 -5.68
C ASP A 44 15.05 -3.26 -4.50
N ARG A 45 14.44 -3.86 -3.48
CA ARG A 45 13.99 -3.21 -2.24
C ARG A 45 14.77 -3.78 -1.06
N THR A 46 15.01 -2.93 -0.08
CA THR A 46 15.56 -3.34 1.20
C THR A 46 14.55 -4.19 1.98
N PRO A 47 15.00 -5.06 2.89
CA PRO A 47 14.09 -5.78 3.78
C PRO A 47 13.18 -4.86 4.60
N ALA A 48 13.64 -3.65 4.95
CA ALA A 48 12.82 -2.67 5.67
C ALA A 48 11.65 -2.17 4.82
N GLU A 49 11.88 -1.87 3.53
CA GLU A 49 10.83 -1.47 2.59
C GLU A 49 9.82 -2.60 2.35
N LEU A 50 10.30 -3.83 2.15
CA LEU A 50 9.41 -4.99 1.95
C LEU A 50 8.55 -5.25 3.19
N ASN A 51 9.13 -5.17 4.39
CA ASN A 51 8.38 -5.30 5.65
C ASN A 51 7.34 -4.18 5.83
N ALA A 52 7.66 -2.96 5.40
CA ALA A 52 6.73 -1.83 5.43
C ALA A 52 5.54 -2.08 4.48
N ALA A 53 5.79 -2.55 3.26
CA ALA A 53 4.75 -2.93 2.32
C ALA A 53 3.87 -4.07 2.85
N ALA A 54 4.48 -5.15 3.35
CA ALA A 54 3.74 -6.26 3.94
C ALA A 54 2.87 -5.83 5.13
N ARG A 55 3.34 -4.89 5.95
CA ARG A 55 2.56 -4.32 7.04
C ARG A 55 1.39 -3.49 6.52
N ALA A 56 1.61 -2.63 5.53
CA ALA A 56 0.57 -1.82 4.91
C ALA A 56 -0.55 -2.70 4.34
N TYR A 57 -0.19 -3.76 3.61
CA TYR A 57 -1.16 -4.69 3.03
C TYR A 57 -1.90 -5.54 4.07
N ARG A 58 -1.25 -5.94 5.16
CA ARG A 58 -1.97 -6.56 6.28
C ARG A 58 -2.97 -5.61 6.93
N GLU A 59 -2.59 -4.36 7.13
CA GLU A 59 -3.47 -3.39 7.79
C GLU A 59 -4.68 -3.04 6.93
N LEU A 60 -4.46 -2.66 5.67
CA LEU A 60 -5.54 -2.34 4.75
C LEU A 60 -6.36 -3.59 4.39
N GLY A 61 -5.69 -4.71 4.14
CA GLY A 61 -6.30 -5.99 3.84
C GLY A 61 -7.12 -6.57 4.99
N GLY A 62 -6.74 -6.32 6.25
CA GLY A 62 -7.41 -6.81 7.44
C GLY A 62 -8.71 -6.08 7.80
N ARG A 63 -8.98 -4.93 7.19
CA ARG A 63 -10.22 -4.18 7.43
C ARG A 63 -11.43 -4.87 6.78
N ALA A 64 -12.54 -4.92 7.51
CA ALA A 64 -13.79 -5.51 7.01
C ALA A 64 -14.56 -4.56 6.08
N ASP A 65 -14.46 -3.25 6.33
CA ASP A 65 -15.16 -2.22 5.57
C ASP A 65 -14.29 -1.68 4.43
N ARG A 66 -14.08 -2.52 3.42
CA ARG A 66 -13.38 -2.16 2.19
C ARG A 66 -13.87 -2.97 0.98
N PRO A 67 -13.54 -2.56 -0.25
CA PRO A 67 -13.67 -3.38 -1.45
C PRO A 67 -12.62 -4.50 -1.47
N GLN A 68 -12.74 -5.44 -2.40
CA GLN A 68 -11.67 -6.37 -2.71
C GLN A 68 -10.46 -5.60 -3.24
N LEU A 69 -9.25 -5.96 -2.80
CA LEU A 69 -8.02 -5.27 -3.19
C LEU A 69 -7.29 -6.10 -4.24
N LEU A 70 -6.99 -5.48 -5.36
CA LEU A 70 -6.08 -5.98 -6.38
C LEU A 70 -4.76 -5.23 -6.24
N VAL A 71 -3.68 -5.94 -5.91
CA VAL A 71 -2.33 -5.36 -5.90
C VAL A 71 -1.72 -5.58 -7.28
N ALA A 72 -1.59 -4.51 -8.05
CA ALA A 72 -1.03 -4.56 -9.38
C ALA A 72 0.43 -4.12 -9.34
N SER A 73 1.30 -4.90 -9.96
CA SER A 73 2.65 -4.45 -10.30
C SER A 73 2.86 -4.61 -11.79
N TYR A 74 3.82 -3.86 -12.33
CA TYR A 74 4.10 -3.83 -13.74
C TYR A 74 5.56 -3.41 -13.97
N PHE A 75 6.03 -3.60 -15.20
CA PHE A 75 7.42 -3.36 -15.62
C PHE A 75 8.49 -4.32 -15.06
N GLY A 76 8.10 -5.38 -14.34
CA GLY A 76 9.04 -6.39 -13.83
C GLY A 76 8.36 -7.58 -13.15
N ARG A 77 9.15 -8.45 -12.51
CA ARG A 77 8.66 -9.55 -11.66
C ARG A 77 8.70 -9.13 -10.20
N LEU A 78 7.73 -9.61 -9.42
CA LEU A 78 7.56 -9.24 -8.00
C LEU A 78 8.60 -9.85 -7.04
N GLY A 79 9.34 -10.87 -7.43
CA GLY A 79 10.42 -11.43 -6.61
C GLY A 79 9.96 -11.81 -5.19
N GLU A 80 10.73 -11.39 -4.17
CA GLU A 80 10.43 -11.61 -2.74
C GLU A 80 9.39 -10.62 -2.16
N ALA A 81 8.80 -9.74 -2.97
CA ALA A 81 7.90 -8.70 -2.47
C ALA A 81 6.50 -9.21 -2.07
N LEU A 82 6.15 -10.46 -2.43
CA LEU A 82 4.89 -11.13 -2.10
C LEU A 82 5.08 -12.63 -1.85
#